data_AF-F5J2X8-F1
#
_entry.id   AF-F5J2X8-F1
#
_cell.length_a   1.000
_cell.length_b   1.000
_cell.length_c   1.000
_cell.angle_alpha   90.00
_cell.angle_beta   90.00
_cell.angle_gamma   90.00
#
_symmetry.space_group_name_H-M   'P 1'
#
loop_
_entity.id
_entity.type
_entity.pdbx_description
1 polymer ?
#
loop_
_entity_poly.entity_id
_entity_poly.type
_entity_poly.pdbx_seq_one_letter_code
_entity_poly.pdbx_strand_id
1 'polypeptide(L)'
;MGNEDDLRGLAKVMEFMRAISILFVLMNIYWFCYQAIHEWGINIGVVDKILMNFNRTAGLFNSILWTKIFAVVFLALSCLGTKGVKEEKITWNHIYACLIFGFVFFFLNWWLLYLPLPKIANAGFYIFTIAVGYILLLMAGTWMSRLLKNNLMDDPFNNENESFMQETKLMVNDYSINLPTKFWYKKSSGKVG
;
A
#
# COMPACT_ATOMS: atom_id res chain seq x y z
N MET A 1 15.63 -0.65 -22.57
CA MET A 1 15.00 0.68 -22.71
C MET A 1 13.49 0.61 -22.51
N GLY A 2 12.70 -0.11 -23.33
CA GLY A 2 11.23 -0.16 -23.16
C GLY A 2 10.72 -0.58 -21.77
N ASN A 3 11.31 -1.61 -21.16
CA ASN A 3 10.85 -2.12 -19.85
C ASN A 3 11.08 -1.13 -18.69
N GLU A 4 12.05 -0.21 -18.81
CA GLU A 4 12.29 0.83 -17.78
C GLU A 4 11.31 2.00 -17.92
N ASP A 5 10.95 2.36 -19.16
CA ASP A 5 9.96 3.38 -19.45
C ASP A 5 8.56 2.94 -19.01
N ASP A 6 8.21 1.66 -19.20
CA ASP A 6 6.94 1.07 -18.72
C ASP A 6 6.84 1.08 -17.19
N LEU A 7 7.93 0.73 -16.49
CA LEU A 7 8.00 0.79 -15.02
C LEU A 7 7.88 2.23 -14.48
N ARG A 8 8.47 3.20 -15.17
CA ARG A 8 8.32 4.62 -14.86
C ARG A 8 6.90 5.11 -15.13
N GLY A 9 6.27 4.64 -16.20
CA GLY A 9 4.87 4.91 -16.51
C GLY A 9 3.94 4.42 -15.41
N LEU A 10 4.10 3.17 -14.98
CA LEU A 10 3.36 2.59 -13.86
C LEU A 10 3.59 3.38 -12.55
N ALA A 11 4.84 3.79 -12.27
CA ALA A 11 5.16 4.62 -11.12
C ALA A 11 4.34 5.92 -11.06
N LYS A 12 4.26 6.64 -12.18
CA LYS A 12 3.48 7.87 -12.29
C LYS A 12 1.98 7.63 -12.09
N VAL A 13 1.43 6.56 -12.66
CA VAL A 13 0.00 6.24 -12.51
C VAL A 13 -0.34 6.00 -11.04
N MET A 14 0.53 5.35 -10.27
CA MET A 14 0.29 5.14 -8.84
C MET A 14 0.36 6.41 -8.00
N GLU A 15 1.32 7.29 -8.30
CA GLU A 15 1.38 8.61 -7.67
C GLU A 15 0.10 9.40 -7.93
N PHE A 16 -0.42 9.31 -9.15
CA PHE A 16 -1.71 9.91 -9.51
C PHE A 16 -2.89 9.29 -8.73
N MET A 17 -2.95 7.97 -8.60
CA MET A 17 -3.98 7.29 -7.79
C MET A 17 -3.91 7.72 -6.32
N ARG A 18 -2.70 7.92 -5.77
CA ARG A 18 -2.52 8.43 -4.41
C ARG A 18 -2.99 9.88 -4.28
N ALA A 19 -2.72 10.73 -5.27
CA ALA A 19 -3.23 12.10 -5.28
C ALA A 19 -4.77 12.14 -5.30
N ILE A 20 -5.40 11.27 -6.10
CA ILE A 20 -6.86 11.10 -6.12
C ILE A 20 -7.39 10.64 -4.76
N SER A 21 -6.72 9.68 -4.12
CA SER A 21 -7.07 9.22 -2.77
C SER A 21 -7.05 10.37 -1.75
N ILE A 22 -5.99 11.19 -1.74
CA ILE A 22 -5.87 12.37 -0.88
C ILE A 22 -6.99 13.38 -1.19
N LEU A 23 -7.30 13.60 -2.47
CA LEU A 23 -8.39 14.48 -2.88
C LEU A 23 -9.74 14.03 -2.29
N PHE A 24 -10.06 12.73 -2.30
CA PHE A 24 -11.26 12.21 -1.66
C PHE A 24 -11.29 12.45 -0.15
N VAL A 25 -10.15 12.30 0.54
CA VAL A 25 -10.03 12.60 1.97
C VAL A 25 -10.28 14.08 2.24
N LEU A 26 -9.70 14.97 1.43
CA LEU A 26 -9.91 16.42 1.55
C LEU A 26 -11.36 16.81 1.28
N MET A 27 -12.00 16.23 0.25
CA MET A 27 -13.42 16.45 -0.03
C MET A 27 -14.29 15.97 1.13
N ASN A 28 -13.97 14.82 1.76
CA ASN A 28 -14.67 14.34 2.94
C ASN A 28 -14.54 15.33 4.11
N ILE A 29 -13.32 15.79 4.41
CA ILE A 29 -13.08 16.79 5.45
C ILE A 29 -13.87 18.08 5.15
N TYR A 30 -13.80 18.57 3.92
CA TYR A 30 -14.46 19.81 3.52
C TYR A 30 -15.96 19.74 3.67
N TRP A 31 -16.58 18.65 3.23
CA TRP A 31 -18.03 18.45 3.31
C TRP A 31 -18.52 18.29 4.75
N PHE A 32 -17.88 17.43 5.55
CA PHE A 32 -18.36 17.13 6.91
C PHE A 32 -17.94 18.18 7.95
N CYS A 33 -16.88 18.95 7.71
CA CYS A 33 -16.46 20.07 8.56
C CYS A 33 -16.82 21.44 7.98
N TYR A 34 -17.78 21.51 7.04
CA TYR A 34 -18.13 22.75 6.33
C TYR A 34 -18.43 23.91 7.28
N GLN A 35 -19.14 23.67 8.38
CA GLN A 35 -19.45 24.70 9.38
C GLN A 35 -18.19 25.33 9.99
N ALA A 36 -17.19 24.51 10.37
CA ALA A 36 -15.93 25.00 10.92
C ALA A 36 -15.08 25.73 9.86
N ILE A 37 -15.10 25.27 8.61
CA ILE A 37 -14.38 25.88 7.50
C ILE A 37 -14.98 27.24 7.13
N HIS A 38 -16.31 27.35 7.19
CA HIS A 38 -17.01 28.61 7.00
C HIS A 38 -16.66 29.62 8.11
N GLU A 39 -16.58 29.18 9.37
CA GLU A 39 -16.13 30.01 10.49
C GLU A 39 -14.66 30.43 10.38
N TRP A 40 -13.81 29.62 9.75
CA TRP A 40 -12.41 29.97 9.43
C TRP A 40 -12.28 30.95 8.25
N GLY A 41 -13.39 31.36 7.63
CA GLY A 41 -13.39 32.33 6.53
C GLY A 41 -12.90 31.77 5.18
N ILE A 42 -12.75 30.44 5.05
CA ILE A 42 -12.33 29.78 3.81
C ILE A 42 -13.59 29.46 2.99
N ASN A 43 -14.23 30.49 2.44
CA ASN A 43 -15.36 30.32 1.54
C ASN A 43 -14.88 30.41 0.08
N ILE A 44 -14.70 29.24 -0.56
CA ILE A 44 -14.39 29.15 -1.97
C ILE A 44 -15.66 28.68 -2.67
N GLY A 45 -16.54 29.61 -3.07
CA GLY A 45 -17.83 29.27 -3.69
C GLY A 45 -17.75 28.40 -4.96
N VAL A 46 -16.57 28.29 -5.59
CA VAL A 46 -16.31 27.35 -6.69
C VAL A 46 -16.25 25.90 -6.18
N VAL A 47 -15.60 25.66 -5.05
CA VAL A 47 -15.47 24.34 -4.42
C VAL A 47 -16.84 23.83 -3.98
N ASP A 48 -17.66 24.71 -3.39
CA ASP A 48 -19.04 24.39 -2.99
C ASP A 48 -19.89 23.93 -4.17
N LYS A 49 -19.82 24.63 -5.31
CA LYS A 49 -20.52 24.25 -6.54
C LYS A 49 -20.03 22.93 -7.11
N ILE A 50 -18.72 22.69 -7.10
CA ILE A 50 -18.13 21.43 -7.58
C ILE A 50 -18.60 20.28 -6.70
N LEU A 51 -18.52 20.42 -5.37
CA LEU A 51 -18.93 19.39 -4.41
C LEU A 51 -20.43 19.10 -4.49
N MET A 52 -21.28 20.13 -4.60
CA MET A 52 -22.72 19.95 -4.78
C MET A 52 -23.04 19.21 -6.08
N ASN A 53 -22.41 19.57 -7.19
CA ASN A 53 -22.59 18.88 -8.46
C ASN A 53 -22.07 17.43 -8.41
N PHE A 54 -20.94 17.21 -7.73
CA PHE A 54 -20.38 15.89 -7.54
C PHE A 54 -21.29 15.01 -6.66
N ASN A 55 -21.87 15.57 -5.60
CA ASN A 55 -22.85 14.86 -4.79
C ASN A 55 -24.12 14.53 -5.58
N ARG A 56 -24.62 15.49 -6.38
CA ARG A 56 -25.84 15.30 -7.18
C ARG A 56 -25.68 14.20 -8.23
N THR A 57 -24.48 14.04 -8.80
CA THR A 57 -24.20 13.06 -9.85
C THR A 57 -23.72 11.72 -9.30
N ALA A 58 -22.87 11.72 -8.26
CA ALA A 58 -22.21 10.51 -7.76
C ALA A 58 -22.79 9.97 -6.46
N GLY A 59 -23.62 10.73 -5.73
CA GLY A 59 -24.19 10.32 -4.44
C GLY A 59 -23.15 10.04 -3.35
N LEU A 60 -21.87 10.38 -3.56
CA LEU A 60 -20.75 9.97 -2.72
C LEU A 60 -20.84 10.51 -1.30
N PHE A 61 -21.44 11.68 -1.10
CA PHE A 61 -21.56 12.33 0.21
C PHE A 61 -22.85 11.97 0.94
N ASN A 62 -23.67 11.06 0.40
CA ASN A 62 -24.88 10.58 1.06
C ASN A 62 -24.57 9.80 2.36
N SER A 63 -23.35 9.27 2.48
CA SER A 63 -22.85 8.71 3.75
C SER A 63 -21.35 8.96 3.90
N ILE A 64 -20.92 9.26 5.13
CA ILE A 64 -19.50 9.45 5.51
C ILE A 64 -18.64 8.28 5.03
N LEU A 65 -19.21 7.07 5.03
CA LEU A 65 -18.51 5.84 4.70
C LEU A 65 -18.17 5.70 3.22
N TRP A 66 -19.02 6.17 2.29
CA TRP A 66 -18.82 5.97 0.86
C TRP A 66 -17.57 6.69 0.35
N THR A 67 -17.46 7.99 0.64
CA THR A 67 -16.24 8.78 0.33
C THR A 67 -14.97 8.16 0.90
N LYS A 68 -15.04 7.60 2.12
CA LYS A 68 -13.93 6.92 2.77
C LYS A 68 -13.55 5.61 2.09
N ILE A 69 -14.53 4.81 1.67
CA ILE A 69 -14.28 3.57 0.91
C ILE A 69 -13.56 3.92 -0.40
N PHE A 70 -14.05 4.90 -1.16
CA PHE A 70 -13.39 5.33 -2.40
C PHE A 70 -11.94 5.80 -2.15
N ALA A 71 -11.72 6.61 -1.12
CA ALA A 71 -10.37 7.05 -0.75
C ALA A 71 -9.43 5.86 -0.47
N VAL A 72 -9.91 4.84 0.26
CA VAL A 72 -9.13 3.65 0.61
C VAL A 72 -8.91 2.73 -0.59
N VAL A 73 -9.88 2.60 -1.50
CA VAL A 73 -9.72 1.83 -2.74
C VAL A 73 -8.60 2.43 -3.60
N PHE A 74 -8.62 3.74 -3.84
CA PHE A 74 -7.55 4.42 -4.58
C PHE A 74 -6.21 4.36 -3.84
N LEU A 75 -6.22 4.42 -2.51
CA LEU A 75 -5.01 4.22 -1.70
C LEU A 75 -4.44 2.81 -1.89
N ALA A 76 -5.26 1.77 -1.80
CA ALA A 76 -4.84 0.39 -1.98
C ALA A 76 -4.27 0.15 -3.38
N LEU A 77 -4.96 0.65 -4.42
CA LEU A 77 -4.46 0.61 -5.80
C LEU A 77 -3.12 1.34 -5.95
N SER A 78 -2.95 2.50 -5.31
CA SER A 78 -1.69 3.23 -5.32
C SER A 78 -0.55 2.47 -4.63
N CYS A 79 -0.84 1.65 -3.61
CA CYS A 79 0.18 0.90 -2.88
C CYS A 79 0.67 -0.34 -3.66
N LEU A 80 -0.20 -1.01 -4.42
CA LEU A 80 0.10 -2.30 -5.08
C LEU A 80 1.27 -2.25 -6.08
N GLY A 81 1.40 -1.20 -6.89
CA GLY A 81 2.50 -1.16 -7.83
C GLY A 81 3.79 -0.56 -7.26
N THR A 82 3.79 0.07 -6.07
CA THR A 82 4.98 0.80 -5.59
C THR A 82 6.13 -0.18 -5.36
N LYS A 83 7.33 0.16 -5.87
CA LYS A 83 8.56 -0.57 -5.55
C LYS A 83 9.05 -0.07 -4.21
N GLY A 84 8.82 -0.86 -3.16
CA GLY A 84 9.29 -0.53 -1.83
C GLY A 84 10.81 -0.65 -1.73
N VAL A 85 11.49 0.47 -1.49
CA VAL A 85 12.92 0.48 -1.22
C VAL A 85 13.14 0.24 0.28
N LYS A 86 14.07 -0.68 0.58
CA LYS A 86 14.60 -1.12 1.89
C LYS A 86 13.80 -2.15 2.71
N GLU A 87 14.57 -3.15 3.13
CA GLU A 87 14.29 -4.19 4.11
C GLU A 87 14.25 -3.59 5.53
N GLU A 88 13.05 -3.26 6.01
CA GLU A 88 12.81 -3.35 7.45
C GLU A 88 12.30 -4.76 7.72
N LYS A 89 12.75 -5.38 8.83
CA LYS A 89 12.23 -6.67 9.33
C LYS A 89 10.80 -6.48 9.86
N ILE A 90 9.87 -6.15 8.97
CA ILE A 90 8.47 -5.92 9.32
C ILE A 90 7.79 -7.28 9.38
N THR A 91 7.36 -7.66 10.57
CA THR A 91 6.57 -8.89 10.76
C THR A 91 5.10 -8.62 10.41
N TRP A 92 4.38 -9.63 9.93
CA TRP A 92 2.95 -9.56 9.60
C TRP A 92 2.11 -8.93 10.71
N ASN A 93 2.47 -9.17 11.97
CA ASN A 93 1.78 -8.61 13.14
C ASN A 93 1.79 -7.07 13.16
N HIS A 94 2.89 -6.43 12.75
CA HIS A 94 2.95 -4.97 12.68
C HIS A 94 2.04 -4.42 11.57
N ILE A 95 1.97 -5.10 10.43
CA ILE A 95 1.08 -4.72 9.33
C ILE A 95 -0.38 -4.82 9.77
N TYR A 96 -0.77 -5.92 10.42
CA TYR A 96 -2.14 -6.08 10.94
C TYR A 96 -2.48 -5.04 12.00
N ALA A 97 -1.57 -4.76 12.94
CA ALA A 97 -1.78 -3.72 13.94
C ALA A 97 -2.02 -2.34 13.27
N CYS A 98 -1.15 -1.93 12.35
CA CYS A 98 -1.30 -0.67 11.64
C CYS A 98 -2.58 -0.61 10.79
N LEU A 99 -2.98 -1.72 10.16
CA LEU A 99 -4.25 -1.82 9.42
C LEU A 99 -5.46 -1.65 10.34
N ILE A 100 -5.48 -2.34 11.48
CA ILE A 100 -6.59 -2.28 12.43
C ILE A 100 -6.70 -0.88 13.02
N PHE A 101 -5.60 -0.33 13.54
CA PHE A 101 -5.60 1.02 14.09
C PHE A 101 -5.94 2.07 13.02
N GLY A 102 -5.38 1.95 11.82
CA GLY A 102 -5.70 2.82 10.69
C GLY A 102 -7.18 2.76 10.32
N PHE A 103 -7.76 1.56 10.25
CA PHE A 103 -9.17 1.36 9.96
C PHE A 103 -10.07 1.96 11.05
N VAL A 104 -9.76 1.73 12.32
CA VAL A 104 -10.52 2.29 13.45
C VAL A 104 -10.47 3.81 13.44
N PHE A 105 -9.29 4.42 13.32
CA PHE A 105 -9.17 5.88 13.29
C PHE A 105 -9.82 6.52 12.06
N PHE A 106 -9.79 5.85 10.91
CA PHE A 106 -10.33 6.41 9.67
C PHE A 106 -11.84 6.21 9.53
N PHE A 107 -12.38 5.03 9.85
CA PHE A 107 -13.81 4.71 9.67
C PHE A 107 -14.67 4.99 10.91
N LEU A 108 -14.18 4.66 12.12
CA LEU A 108 -14.95 4.73 13.36
C LEU A 108 -14.88 6.11 14.04
N ASN A 109 -14.65 7.20 13.31
CA ASN A 109 -14.54 8.54 13.86
C ASN A 109 -15.81 9.40 13.68
N TRP A 110 -16.95 8.82 13.24
CA TRP A 110 -18.19 9.57 13.04
C TRP A 110 -18.69 10.25 14.32
N TRP A 111 -18.43 9.65 15.49
CA TRP A 111 -18.99 10.08 16.77
C TRP A 111 -18.33 11.36 17.27
N LEU A 112 -17.12 11.65 16.80
CA LEU A 112 -16.40 12.88 17.14
C LEU A 112 -17.12 14.13 16.63
N LEU A 113 -17.90 14.02 15.55
CA LEU A 113 -18.67 15.15 15.02
C LEU A 113 -19.89 15.49 15.90
N TYR A 114 -20.40 14.52 16.66
CA TYR A 114 -21.59 14.65 17.52
C TYR A 114 -21.28 14.97 18.98
N LEU A 115 -20.00 15.10 19.35
CA LEU A 115 -19.61 15.48 20.71
C LEU A 115 -20.18 16.85 21.08
N PRO A 116 -20.60 17.07 22.35
CA PRO A 116 -21.12 18.34 22.86
C PRO A 116 -19.98 19.35 23.12
N LEU A 117 -19.08 19.49 22.16
CA LEU A 117 -17.96 20.43 22.18
C LEU A 117 -18.16 21.50 21.09
N PRO A 118 -17.38 22.60 21.12
CA PRO A 118 -17.39 23.59 20.06
C PRO A 118 -17.15 22.95 18.69
N LYS A 119 -17.87 23.40 17.66
CA LYS A 119 -17.82 22.81 16.30
C LYS A 119 -16.42 22.82 15.70
N ILE A 120 -15.63 23.86 16.02
CA ILE A 120 -14.21 23.96 15.65
C ILE A 120 -13.37 22.85 16.30
N ALA A 121 -13.61 22.55 17.58
CA ALA A 121 -12.88 21.48 18.29
C ALA A 121 -13.24 20.10 17.71
N ASN A 122 -14.52 19.84 17.45
CA ASN A 122 -14.97 18.60 16.80
C ASN A 122 -14.32 18.41 15.43
N ALA A 123 -14.28 19.46 14.61
CA ALA A 123 -13.62 19.44 13.30
C ALA A 123 -12.12 19.16 13.44
N GLY A 124 -11.44 19.80 14.40
CA GLY A 124 -10.03 19.56 14.67
C GLY A 124 -9.72 18.10 15.02
N PHE A 125 -10.47 17.50 15.96
CA PHE A 125 -10.27 16.09 16.30
C PHE A 125 -10.65 15.14 15.16
N TYR A 126 -11.70 15.47 14.39
CA TYR A 126 -12.08 14.69 13.21
C TYR A 126 -10.98 14.70 12.15
N ILE A 127 -10.41 15.86 11.82
CA ILE A 127 -9.30 16.00 10.88
C ILE A 127 -8.07 15.24 11.37
N PHE A 128 -7.74 15.37 12.65
CA PHE A 128 -6.61 14.68 13.25
C PHE A 128 -6.74 13.15 13.16
N THR A 129 -7.90 12.61 13.55
CA THR A 129 -8.17 11.16 13.45
C THR A 129 -8.14 10.65 12.02
N ILE A 130 -8.69 11.40 11.06
CA ILE A 130 -8.60 11.07 9.63
C ILE A 130 -7.15 11.06 9.16
N ALA A 131 -6.37 12.10 9.48
CA ALA A 131 -5.00 12.22 9.02
C ALA A 131 -4.13 11.06 9.55
N VAL A 132 -4.23 10.79 10.86
CA VAL A 132 -3.52 9.67 11.50
C VAL A 132 -3.98 8.33 10.90
N GLY A 133 -5.29 8.12 10.77
CA GLY A 133 -5.83 6.89 10.18
C GLY A 133 -5.37 6.66 8.75
N TYR A 134 -5.37 7.71 7.92
CA TYR A 134 -4.92 7.66 6.53
C TYR A 134 -3.43 7.32 6.41
N ILE A 135 -2.58 7.94 7.23
CA ILE A 135 -1.13 7.68 7.25
C ILE A 135 -0.86 6.23 7.66
N LEU A 136 -1.56 5.72 8.69
CA LEU A 136 -1.42 4.33 9.12
C LEU A 136 -1.84 3.33 8.03
N LEU A 137 -2.96 3.60 7.34
CA LEU A 137 -3.42 2.78 6.22
C LEU A 137 -2.44 2.79 5.05
N LEU A 138 -1.86 3.96 4.74
CA LEU A 138 -0.82 4.09 3.72
C LEU A 138 0.41 3.28 4.09
N MET A 139 0.93 3.41 5.32
CA MET A 139 2.09 2.66 5.79
C MET A 139 1.84 1.16 5.68
N ALA A 140 0.71 0.68 6.21
CA ALA A 140 0.34 -0.72 6.15
C ALA A 140 0.17 -1.23 4.71
N GLY A 141 -0.43 -0.44 3.82
CA GLY A 141 -0.57 -0.78 2.40
C GLY A 141 0.78 -0.90 1.68
N THR A 142 1.72 0.01 1.95
CA THR A 142 3.07 -0.07 1.38
C THR A 142 3.85 -1.27 1.90
N TRP A 143 3.74 -1.62 3.18
CA TRP A 143 4.37 -2.81 3.75
C TRP A 143 3.74 -4.10 3.23
N MET A 144 2.42 -4.14 3.10
CA MET A 144 1.69 -5.27 2.55
C MET A 144 2.10 -5.56 1.10
N SER A 145 2.16 -4.53 0.25
CA SER A 145 2.58 -4.67 -1.15
C SER A 145 4.01 -5.20 -1.29
N ARG A 146 4.93 -4.77 -0.41
CA ARG A 146 6.30 -5.29 -0.36
C ARG A 146 6.34 -6.78 -0.02
N LEU A 147 5.62 -7.20 1.02
CA LEU A 147 5.66 -8.56 1.52
C LEU A 147 5.01 -9.56 0.55
N LEU A 148 3.93 -9.15 -0.12
CA LEU A 148 3.32 -9.89 -1.23
C LEU A 148 4.32 -10.08 -2.39
N LYS A 149 5.04 -9.03 -2.79
CA LYS A 149 6.05 -9.13 -3.86
C LYS A 149 7.24 -10.01 -3.49
N ASN A 150 7.72 -9.95 -2.24
CA ASN A 150 8.81 -10.80 -1.78
C ASN A 150 8.42 -12.28 -1.73
N ASN A 151 7.22 -12.61 -1.23
CA ASN A 151 6.74 -14.00 -1.21
C ASN A 151 6.39 -14.54 -2.61
N LEU A 152 5.96 -13.68 -3.54
CA LEU A 152 5.77 -14.09 -4.95
C LEU A 152 7.08 -14.23 -5.74
N MET A 153 8.17 -13.63 -5.26
CA MET A 153 9.52 -13.77 -5.84
C MET A 153 10.33 -14.93 -5.22
N ASP A 154 9.71 -15.85 -4.48
CA ASP A 154 10.15 -17.25 -4.41
C ASP A 154 9.89 -17.92 -5.78
N ASP A 155 10.49 -17.32 -6.82
CA ASP A 155 10.29 -17.61 -8.24
C ASP A 155 10.87 -19.00 -8.59
N PRO A 156 10.26 -19.76 -9.52
CA PRO A 156 10.75 -21.03 -10.07
C PRO A 156 12.18 -21.06 -10.63
N PHE A 157 12.93 -19.95 -10.66
CA PHE A 157 14.40 -19.91 -10.69
C PHE A 157 15.03 -20.06 -9.29
N ASN A 158 14.34 -20.77 -8.41
CA ASN A 158 14.85 -21.22 -7.13
C ASN A 158 16.15 -22.02 -7.35
N ASN A 159 17.02 -22.06 -6.34
CA ASN A 159 18.32 -22.75 -6.36
C ASN A 159 18.22 -24.21 -6.90
N GLU A 160 17.03 -24.83 -6.88
CA GLU A 160 16.70 -26.14 -7.47
C GLU A 160 16.64 -26.19 -9.00
N ASN A 161 16.25 -25.12 -9.68
CA ASN A 161 16.11 -25.06 -11.13
C ASN A 161 17.38 -24.52 -11.83
N GLU A 162 18.28 -23.88 -11.07
CA GLU A 162 19.65 -23.58 -11.50
C GLU A 162 20.66 -24.68 -11.13
N SER A 163 20.24 -25.67 -10.32
CA SER A 163 21.09 -26.80 -9.98
C SER A 163 20.79 -28.04 -10.81
N PHE A 164 21.84 -28.62 -11.38
CA PHE A 164 21.79 -29.83 -12.18
C PHE A 164 22.43 -31.00 -11.44
N MET A 165 21.98 -32.22 -11.76
CA MET A 165 22.67 -33.43 -11.30
C MET A 165 24.07 -33.48 -11.90
N GLN A 166 25.09 -33.55 -11.06
CA GLN A 166 26.47 -33.73 -11.50
C GLN A 166 26.82 -35.23 -11.56
N GLU A 167 27.73 -35.59 -12.47
CA GLU A 167 28.23 -36.96 -12.57
C GLU A 167 28.92 -37.38 -11.28
N THR A 168 28.46 -38.49 -10.68
CA THR A 168 28.96 -39.01 -9.39
C THR A 168 29.91 -40.19 -9.56
N LYS A 169 30.16 -40.62 -10.81
CA LYS A 169 31.03 -41.75 -11.12
C LYS A 169 32.46 -41.28 -11.35
N LEU A 170 33.40 -41.99 -10.74
CA LEU A 170 34.83 -41.74 -10.89
C LEU A 170 35.29 -42.31 -12.24
N MET A 171 35.70 -41.43 -13.15
CA MET A 171 36.25 -41.82 -14.45
C MET A 171 37.74 -42.13 -14.29
N VAL A 172 38.17 -43.29 -14.81
CA VAL A 172 39.57 -43.75 -14.74
C VAL A 172 40.08 -43.90 -16.18
N ASN A 173 40.90 -42.95 -16.61
CA ASN A 173 41.62 -42.96 -17.88
C ASN A 173 42.96 -42.23 -17.67
N ASP A 174 43.94 -42.45 -18.55
CA ASP A 174 45.30 -41.89 -18.47
C ASP A 174 45.33 -40.35 -18.46
N TYR A 175 44.22 -39.70 -18.83
CA TYR A 175 44.06 -38.25 -18.89
C TYR A 175 42.86 -37.71 -18.09
N SER A 176 42.17 -38.53 -17.28
CA SER A 176 41.01 -38.06 -16.50
C SER A 176 41.44 -37.37 -15.20
N ILE A 177 40.87 -36.19 -14.94
CA ILE A 177 41.07 -35.45 -13.69
C ILE A 177 39.71 -35.29 -13.00
N ASN A 178 39.56 -35.85 -11.80
CA ASN A 178 38.34 -35.75 -10.99
C ASN A 178 38.54 -34.67 -9.92
N LEU A 179 37.69 -33.64 -9.93
CA LEU A 179 37.78 -32.51 -9.00
C LEU A 179 36.70 -32.63 -7.92
N PRO A 180 37.07 -32.61 -6.61
CA PRO A 180 36.10 -32.74 -5.53
C PRO A 180 35.21 -31.51 -5.48
N THR A 181 33.93 -31.69 -5.77
CA THR A 181 32.94 -30.59 -5.86
C THR A 181 31.71 -30.93 -5.04
N LYS A 182 31.13 -29.90 -4.39
CA LYS A 182 29.84 -30.02 -3.72
C LYS A 182 28.77 -29.46 -4.66
N PHE A 183 27.70 -30.21 -4.85
CA PHE A 183 26.56 -29.77 -5.64
C PHE A 183 25.28 -29.95 -4.86
N TRP A 184 24.29 -29.13 -5.19
CA TRP A 184 22.95 -29.20 -4.63
C TRP A 184 22.03 -29.77 -5.71
N TYR A 185 21.10 -30.67 -5.38
CA TYR A 185 20.09 -31.15 -6.33
C TYR A 185 18.88 -31.67 -5.55
N LYS A 186 17.66 -31.29 -5.93
CA LYS A 186 16.41 -31.72 -5.27
C LYS A 186 16.43 -31.61 -3.73
N LYS A 187 16.81 -30.46 -3.19
CA LYS A 187 16.91 -30.20 -1.73
C LYS A 187 17.89 -31.11 -0.96
N SER A 188 18.80 -31.80 -1.66
CA SER A 188 19.82 -32.63 -1.04
C SER A 188 21.21 -32.18 -1.49
N SER A 189 22.16 -32.16 -0.55
CA SER A 189 23.57 -31.87 -0.83
C SER A 189 24.30 -33.16 -1.25
N GLY A 190 24.84 -33.18 -2.45
CA GLY A 190 25.73 -34.23 -2.96
C GLY A 190 27.20 -33.81 -2.90
N LYS A 191 28.09 -34.78 -2.79
CA LYS A 191 29.53 -34.59 -3.01
C LYS A 191 29.97 -35.50 -4.15
N VAL A 192 30.66 -34.92 -5.13
CA VAL A 192 31.39 -35.68 -6.15
C VAL A 192 32.87 -35.61 -5.78
N GLY A 193 33.57 -36.73 -5.86
CA GLY A 193 35.00 -36.85 -5.64
C GLY A 193 35.51 -38.16 -6.21
#